data_AF-A0A316GUS5-F1
#
_entry.id   AF-A0A316GUS5-F1
#
_cell.length_a   1.000
_cell.length_b   1.000
_cell.length_c   1.000
_cell.angle_alpha   90.00
_cell.angle_beta   90.00
_cell.angle_gamma   90.00
#
_symmetry.space_group_name_H-M   'P 1'
#
loop_
_entity.id
_entity.type
_entity.pdbx_description
1 polymer ?
#
loop_
_entity_poly.entity_id
_entity_poly.type
_entity_poly.pdbx_seq_one_letter_code
_entity_poly.pdbx_strand_id
1 'polypeptide(L)'
;MRAILVVLALLCAQSVSAKDDVPFPELSTEVYCLDLVSKMLDKGEQQVEKEKCLGDEAALKRKLKSLWHLALLESQQYLVAQYYKEERNQTYITAAHYTAQGVGLACMDGRLDCRFPPASADDLKTFPYLNSPAYCSATIVGGMGEKARQAKTKECLDNEEMLKRQLQPIWSVVDKKLVDFCMPLLFHIKQHSYKMLQMCVASRLGNACILGSVDCKFKS
;
A
#
# COMPACT_ATOMS: atom_id res chain seq x y z
N MET A 1 -15.34 -43.99 40.85
CA MET A 1 -14.25 -43.63 39.91
C MET A 1 -14.76 -43.78 38.48
N ARG A 2 -14.92 -42.66 37.75
CA ARG A 2 -14.84 -42.53 36.28
C ARG A 2 -15.39 -41.15 35.86
N ALA A 3 -14.88 -40.11 36.51
CA ALA A 3 -15.06 -38.72 36.10
C ALA A 3 -13.95 -38.28 35.12
N ILE A 4 -13.62 -39.12 34.14
CA ILE A 4 -12.52 -38.87 33.20
C ILE A 4 -12.89 -39.42 31.82
N LEU A 5 -13.95 -38.91 31.20
CA LEU A 5 -14.24 -39.15 29.77
C LEU A 5 -14.99 -37.96 29.13
N VAL A 6 -14.68 -36.72 29.54
CA VAL A 6 -15.24 -35.50 28.91
C VAL A 6 -14.15 -34.57 28.35
N VAL A 7 -12.86 -34.90 28.50
CA VAL A 7 -11.77 -33.95 28.19
C VAL A 7 -11.16 -34.12 26.78
N LEU A 8 -11.51 -35.15 26.00
CA LEU A 8 -10.79 -35.44 24.75
C LEU A 8 -11.51 -35.08 23.42
N ALA A 9 -12.59 -34.32 23.45
CA ALA A 9 -13.29 -33.86 22.24
C ALA A 9 -13.30 -32.32 22.05
N LEU A 10 -12.59 -31.57 22.91
CA LEU A 10 -12.46 -30.11 22.82
C LEU A 10 -11.08 -29.64 22.31
N LEU A 11 -10.32 -30.51 21.65
CA LEU A 11 -8.98 -30.20 21.14
C LEU A 11 -8.91 -29.97 19.62
N CYS A 12 -10.04 -30.03 18.90
CA CYS A 12 -10.10 -29.79 17.45
C CYS A 12 -11.01 -28.61 17.14
N ALA A 13 -10.57 -27.36 17.35
CA ALA A 13 -11.08 -26.17 16.61
C ALA A 13 -10.45 -24.83 17.06
N GLN A 14 -9.21 -24.81 17.55
CA GLN A 14 -8.48 -23.54 17.68
C GLN A 14 -7.08 -23.66 17.09
N SER A 15 -7.00 -24.10 15.83
CA SER A 15 -6.04 -23.46 14.93
C SER A 15 -6.59 -22.05 14.62
N VAL A 16 -6.47 -21.17 15.62
CA VAL A 16 -6.18 -19.76 15.31
C VAL A 16 -4.88 -19.86 14.54
N SER A 17 -4.99 -19.84 13.21
CA SER A 17 -3.86 -19.51 12.37
C SER A 17 -3.42 -18.14 12.88
N ALA A 18 -2.42 -18.11 13.75
CA ALA A 18 -1.57 -16.95 13.85
C ALA A 18 -1.16 -16.73 12.39
N LYS A 19 -1.69 -15.68 11.76
CA LYS A 19 -1.04 -15.14 10.57
C LYS A 19 0.41 -14.98 11.01
N ASP A 20 1.34 -15.59 10.29
CA ASP A 20 2.76 -15.31 10.45
C ASP A 20 2.94 -13.83 10.12
N ASP A 21 2.67 -12.95 11.09
CA ASP A 21 2.80 -11.52 10.95
C ASP A 21 4.30 -11.27 10.83
N VAL A 22 4.73 -10.81 9.66
CA VAL A 22 6.12 -10.42 9.43
C VAL A 22 6.46 -9.34 10.46
N PRO A 23 7.51 -9.52 11.29
CA PRO A 23 7.80 -8.58 12.36
C PRO A 23 8.15 -7.20 11.79
N PHE A 24 7.77 -6.15 12.53
CA PHE A 24 8.19 -4.80 12.16
C PHE A 24 9.72 -4.71 12.22
N PRO A 25 10.36 -4.16 11.19
CA PRO A 25 11.81 -4.13 11.07
C PRO A 25 12.47 -3.12 12.00
N GLU A 26 13.63 -3.51 12.53
CA GLU A 26 14.49 -2.64 13.32
C GLU A 26 15.69 -2.21 12.47
N LEU A 27 15.58 -1.03 11.86
CA LEU A 27 16.59 -0.47 10.95
C LEU A 27 17.63 0.36 11.69
N SER A 28 18.89 0.22 11.27
CA SER A 28 19.99 1.09 11.70
C SER A 28 20.13 2.27 10.74
N THR A 29 19.53 3.41 11.11
CA THR A 29 19.50 4.62 10.26
C THR A 29 20.69 5.54 10.49
N GLU A 30 21.55 5.23 11.47
CA GLU A 30 22.69 6.10 11.82
C GLU A 30 23.72 6.21 10.70
N VAL A 31 24.04 5.09 10.05
CA VAL A 31 24.99 5.07 8.92
C VAL A 31 24.45 5.92 7.77
N TYR A 32 23.16 5.78 7.45
CA TYR A 32 22.50 6.61 6.45
C TYR A 32 22.58 8.11 6.78
N CYS A 33 22.20 8.50 8.00
CA CYS A 33 22.21 9.91 8.39
C CYS A 33 23.63 10.49 8.47
N LEU A 34 24.62 9.69 8.85
CA LEU A 34 26.03 10.09 8.82
C LEU A 34 26.51 10.32 7.37
N ASP A 35 26.20 9.38 6.47
CA ASP A 35 26.57 9.46 5.06
C ASP A 35 25.92 10.68 4.39
N LEU A 36 24.65 10.96 4.72
CA LEU A 36 23.88 12.09 4.18
C LEU A 36 24.59 13.44 4.41
N VAL A 37 25.17 13.62 5.59
CA VAL A 37 25.84 14.88 5.98
C VAL A 37 27.36 14.84 5.77
N SER A 38 27.91 13.75 5.26
CA SER A 38 29.37 13.49 5.22
C SER A 38 30.17 14.55 4.47
N LYS A 39 29.56 15.22 3.47
CA LYS A 39 30.19 16.24 2.62
C LYS A 39 30.02 17.68 3.14
N MET A 40 29.32 17.87 4.25
CA MET A 40 29.15 19.20 4.84
C MET A 40 30.47 19.68 5.44
N LEU A 41 30.83 20.92 5.13
CA LEU A 41 32.11 21.51 5.55
C LEU A 41 32.05 22.08 6.97
N ASP A 42 30.91 22.68 7.34
CA ASP A 42 30.68 23.18 8.68
C ASP A 42 30.30 22.03 9.63
N LYS A 43 31.06 21.85 10.71
CA LYS A 43 30.86 20.76 11.68
C LYS A 43 29.65 20.97 12.58
N GLY A 44 29.28 22.22 12.86
CA GLY A 44 28.06 22.53 13.60
C GLY A 44 26.83 22.21 12.77
N GLU A 45 26.80 22.67 11.52
CA GLU A 45 25.71 22.40 10.57
C GLU A 45 25.60 20.90 10.26
N GLN A 46 26.74 20.21 10.09
CA GLN A 46 26.80 18.76 9.92
C GLN A 46 26.11 18.02 11.08
N GLN A 47 26.38 18.42 12.32
CA GLN A 47 25.77 17.78 13.50
C GLN A 47 24.26 18.06 13.56
N VAL A 48 23.84 19.31 13.31
CA VAL A 48 22.43 19.70 13.32
C VAL A 48 21.63 18.93 12.26
N GLU A 49 22.13 18.82 11.03
CA GLU A 49 21.44 18.07 9.98
C GLU A 49 21.45 16.55 10.22
N LYS A 50 22.51 16.01 10.86
CA LYS A 50 22.52 14.59 11.30
C LYS A 50 21.42 14.33 12.32
N GLU A 51 21.32 15.17 13.35
CA GLU A 51 20.32 15.02 14.42
C GLU A 51 18.90 15.15 13.88
N LYS A 52 18.69 16.08 12.95
CA LYS A 52 17.42 16.24 12.24
C LYS A 52 17.04 14.99 11.44
N CYS A 53 17.97 14.44 10.67
CA CYS A 53 17.76 13.17 9.95
C CYS A 53 17.36 12.02 10.90
N LEU A 54 18.08 11.87 12.01
CA LEU A 54 17.77 10.84 13.02
C LEU A 54 16.39 11.06 13.65
N GLY A 55 16.02 12.32 13.92
CA GLY A 55 14.71 12.70 14.42
C GLY A 55 13.58 12.34 13.46
N ASP A 56 13.75 12.64 12.17
CA ASP A 56 12.79 12.34 11.11
C ASP A 56 12.61 10.82 10.95
N GLU A 57 13.70 10.06 10.91
CA GLU A 57 13.68 8.60 10.87
C GLU A 57 13.00 7.98 12.10
N ALA A 58 13.25 8.51 13.29
CA ALA A 58 12.60 8.04 14.53
C ALA A 58 11.09 8.37 14.58
N ALA A 59 10.68 9.53 14.04
CA ALA A 59 9.27 9.87 13.90
C ALA A 59 8.57 8.93 12.90
N LEU A 60 9.22 8.68 11.76
CA LEU A 60 8.71 7.80 10.72
C LEU A 60 8.59 6.35 11.21
N LYS A 61 9.62 5.85 11.92
CA LYS A 61 9.58 4.54 12.60
C LYS A 61 8.32 4.36 13.44
N ARG A 62 8.04 5.30 14.35
CA ARG A 62 6.87 5.23 15.24
C ARG A 62 5.57 5.17 14.45
N LYS A 63 5.45 5.99 13.41
CA LYS A 63 4.27 6.02 12.56
C LYS A 63 4.09 4.72 11.77
N LEU A 64 5.14 4.24 11.13
CA LEU A 64 5.11 2.98 10.37
C LEU A 64 4.80 1.78 11.26
N LYS A 65 5.35 1.73 12.47
CA LYS A 65 5.06 0.65 13.42
C LYS A 65 3.57 0.51 13.70
N SER A 66 2.85 1.63 13.81
CA SER A 66 1.39 1.63 13.99
C SER A 66 0.60 1.20 12.75
N LEU A 67 1.16 1.42 11.55
CA LEU A 67 0.52 1.13 10.27
C LEU A 67 0.97 -0.20 9.65
N TRP A 68 1.94 -0.88 10.27
CA TRP A 68 2.62 -2.03 9.68
C TRP A 68 1.67 -3.17 9.31
N HIS A 69 0.66 -3.42 10.13
CA HIS A 69 -0.38 -4.43 9.90
C HIS A 69 -1.23 -4.16 8.65
N LEU A 70 -1.18 -2.95 8.09
CA LEU A 70 -1.85 -2.59 6.84
C LEU A 70 -0.98 -2.89 5.61
N ALA A 71 0.34 -3.01 5.76
CA ALA A 71 1.22 -3.33 4.65
C ALA A 71 0.83 -4.68 4.01
N LEU A 72 0.97 -4.78 2.70
CA LEU A 72 0.68 -6.03 2.00
C LEU A 72 1.72 -7.07 2.39
N LEU A 73 1.26 -8.31 2.63
CA LEU A 73 2.13 -9.40 3.07
C LEU A 73 3.31 -9.61 2.12
N GLU A 74 3.07 -9.58 0.81
CA GLU A 74 4.13 -9.71 -0.21
C GLU A 74 5.17 -8.58 -0.10
N SER A 75 4.72 -7.35 0.18
CA SER A 75 5.62 -6.21 0.39
C SER A 75 6.43 -6.35 1.67
N GLN A 76 5.81 -6.81 2.76
CA GLN A 76 6.51 -7.10 4.01
C GLN A 76 7.57 -8.18 3.83
N GLN A 77 7.21 -9.28 3.16
CA GLN A 77 8.12 -10.40 2.87
C GLN A 77 9.27 -9.97 1.97
N TYR A 78 8.99 -9.20 0.91
CA TYR A 78 10.01 -8.70 -0.01
C TYR A 78 11.03 -7.81 0.73
N LEU A 79 10.55 -6.86 1.52
CA LEU A 79 11.42 -5.95 2.25
C LEU A 79 12.24 -6.68 3.32
N VAL A 80 11.70 -7.72 3.97
CA VAL A 80 12.51 -8.57 4.86
C VAL A 80 13.53 -9.43 4.11
N ALA A 81 13.14 -10.03 2.99
CA ALA A 81 13.98 -10.99 2.28
C ALA A 81 15.11 -10.34 1.48
N GLN A 82 14.85 -9.19 0.86
CA GLN A 82 15.75 -8.54 -0.11
C GLN A 82 16.40 -7.31 0.49
N TYR A 83 15.60 -6.36 0.97
CA TYR A 83 16.11 -5.05 1.39
C TYR A 83 17.00 -5.13 2.64
N TYR A 84 16.72 -6.04 3.58
CA TYR A 84 17.55 -6.17 4.79
C TYR A 84 18.85 -6.94 4.65
N LYS A 85 19.03 -7.67 3.55
CA LYS A 85 20.26 -8.42 3.32
C LYS A 85 21.30 -7.65 2.50
N GLU A 86 20.85 -6.70 1.66
CA GLU A 86 21.70 -6.13 0.62
C GLU A 86 22.11 -4.67 0.88
N GLU A 87 21.31 -3.92 1.64
CA GLU A 87 21.49 -2.47 1.75
C GLU A 87 22.24 -2.07 3.02
N ARG A 88 23.33 -1.30 2.84
CA ARG A 88 24.10 -0.69 3.95
C ARG A 88 23.40 0.53 4.55
N ASN A 89 22.51 1.18 3.80
CA ASN A 89 21.86 2.44 4.15
C ASN A 89 20.34 2.28 4.24
N GLN A 90 19.91 1.44 5.18
CA GLN A 90 18.49 1.17 5.40
C GLN A 90 17.80 2.36 6.06
N THR A 91 16.63 2.73 5.53
CA THR A 91 15.83 3.85 6.04
C THR A 91 14.38 3.44 6.23
N TYR A 92 13.71 4.08 7.19
CA TYR A 92 12.27 3.99 7.35
C TYR A 92 11.55 4.69 6.19
N ILE A 93 12.19 5.59 5.45
CA ILE A 93 11.67 6.13 4.17
C ILE A 93 11.42 5.00 3.17
N THR A 94 12.35 4.04 3.04
CA THR A 94 12.13 2.89 2.17
C THR A 94 11.02 2.00 2.70
N ALA A 95 10.99 1.72 4.01
CA ALA A 95 9.91 0.95 4.62
C ALA A 95 8.52 1.61 4.41
N ALA A 96 8.47 2.94 4.39
CA ALA A 96 7.26 3.69 4.07
C ALA A 96 6.76 3.40 2.65
N HIS A 97 7.64 3.30 1.66
CA HIS A 97 7.24 3.00 0.28
C HIS A 97 6.55 1.64 0.16
N TYR A 98 7.05 0.61 0.85
CA TYR A 98 6.45 -0.73 0.86
C TYR A 98 5.18 -0.82 1.71
N THR A 99 5.00 0.08 2.68
CA THR A 99 3.81 0.14 3.53
C THR A 99 2.68 0.97 2.88
N ALA A 100 3.05 1.94 2.03
CA ALA A 100 2.15 2.95 1.51
C ALA A 100 0.95 2.37 0.76
N GLN A 101 1.15 1.38 -0.10
CA GLN A 101 0.03 0.82 -0.87
C GLN A 101 -1.06 0.23 0.05
N GLY A 102 -0.67 -0.50 1.08
CA GLY A 102 -1.60 -1.05 2.06
C GLY A 102 -2.35 0.02 2.85
N VAL A 103 -1.65 1.07 3.26
CA VAL A 103 -2.24 2.24 3.95
C VAL A 103 -3.24 2.97 3.04
N GLY A 104 -2.89 3.21 1.78
CA GLY A 104 -3.79 3.86 0.84
C GLY A 104 -5.04 3.03 0.53
N LEU A 105 -4.91 1.70 0.41
CA LEU A 105 -6.07 0.82 0.28
C LEU A 105 -6.98 0.91 1.52
N ALA A 106 -6.39 0.95 2.72
CA ALA A 106 -7.13 1.14 3.96
C ALA A 106 -7.84 2.51 4.03
N CYS A 107 -7.29 3.55 3.43
CA CYS A 107 -8.01 4.82 3.26
C CYS A 107 -9.21 4.66 2.31
N MET A 108 -9.02 4.01 1.16
CA MET A 108 -10.07 3.87 0.13
C MET A 108 -11.22 2.97 0.57
N ASP A 109 -10.94 1.91 1.30
CA ASP A 109 -11.95 0.98 1.82
C ASP A 109 -12.57 1.43 3.15
N GLY A 110 -12.07 2.56 3.70
CA GLY A 110 -12.60 3.20 4.89
C GLY A 110 -12.17 2.58 6.22
N ARG A 111 -11.18 1.69 6.24
CA ARG A 111 -10.51 1.23 7.47
C ARG A 111 -9.67 2.32 8.14
N LEU A 112 -9.19 3.29 7.37
CA LEU A 112 -8.62 4.56 7.84
C LEU A 112 -9.54 5.72 7.44
N ASP A 113 -9.79 6.63 8.37
CA ASP A 113 -10.37 7.94 8.07
C ASP A 113 -9.28 8.84 7.50
N CYS A 114 -9.35 9.09 6.19
CA CYS A 114 -8.37 9.88 5.45
C CYS A 114 -9.04 11.12 4.88
N ARG A 115 -8.51 12.30 5.22
CA ARG A 115 -9.10 13.59 4.84
C ARG A 115 -8.38 14.18 3.64
N PHE A 116 -9.08 14.25 2.52
CA PHE A 116 -8.62 14.87 1.29
C PHE A 116 -9.69 15.83 0.74
N PRO A 117 -9.30 16.87 -0.01
CA PRO A 117 -10.27 17.74 -0.68
C PRO A 117 -11.13 16.90 -1.63
N PRO A 118 -12.42 17.23 -1.83
CA PRO A 118 -13.23 16.53 -2.83
C PRO A 118 -12.70 16.81 -4.24
N ALA A 119 -12.81 15.82 -5.14
CA ALA A 119 -12.51 16.02 -6.56
C ALA A 119 -13.36 17.14 -7.17
N SER A 120 -12.70 18.12 -7.79
CA SER A 120 -13.34 19.18 -8.55
C SER A 120 -13.83 18.67 -9.90
N ALA A 121 -14.68 19.47 -10.58
CA ALA A 121 -15.10 19.16 -11.93
C ALA A 121 -13.91 19.10 -12.92
N ASP A 122 -12.85 19.86 -12.67
CA ASP A 122 -11.64 19.84 -13.49
C ASP A 122 -10.79 18.60 -13.23
N ASP A 123 -10.70 18.14 -11.98
CA ASP A 123 -10.03 16.87 -11.64
C ASP A 123 -10.70 15.71 -12.40
N LEU A 124 -12.03 15.65 -12.37
CA LEU A 124 -12.80 14.59 -13.04
C LEU A 124 -12.65 14.60 -14.57
N LYS A 125 -12.31 15.73 -15.20
CA LYS A 125 -11.98 15.76 -16.65
C LYS A 125 -10.69 15.01 -16.98
N THR A 126 -9.78 14.89 -16.01
CA THR A 126 -8.50 14.17 -16.17
C THR A 126 -8.58 12.71 -15.72
N PHE A 127 -9.71 12.30 -15.15
CA PHE A 127 -9.92 10.92 -14.73
C PHE A 127 -9.85 9.98 -15.95
N PRO A 128 -8.97 8.97 -15.93
CA PRO A 128 -8.72 8.14 -17.11
C PRO A 128 -9.92 7.27 -17.45
N TYR A 129 -10.28 7.24 -18.73
CA TYR A 129 -11.19 6.23 -19.25
C TYR A 129 -10.43 4.93 -19.52
N LEU A 130 -10.75 3.87 -18.78
CA LEU A 130 -10.17 2.54 -18.97
C LEU A 130 -11.21 1.61 -19.64
N ASN A 131 -10.78 0.86 -20.66
CA ASN A 131 -11.65 -0.07 -21.40
C ASN A 131 -11.82 -1.39 -20.62
N SER A 132 -12.62 -1.34 -19.55
CA SER A 132 -12.93 -2.50 -18.71
C SER A 132 -13.53 -3.68 -19.48
N PRO A 133 -14.39 -3.51 -20.51
CA PRO A 133 -14.82 -4.63 -21.35
C PRO A 133 -13.67 -5.37 -22.04
N ALA A 134 -12.73 -4.64 -22.65
CA ALA A 134 -11.57 -5.26 -23.28
C ALA A 134 -10.71 -6.00 -22.24
N TYR A 135 -10.43 -5.36 -21.09
CA TYR A 135 -9.69 -5.97 -19.99
C TYR A 135 -10.34 -7.24 -19.44
N CYS A 136 -11.63 -7.19 -19.11
CA CYS A 136 -12.36 -8.34 -18.59
C CYS A 136 -12.43 -9.47 -19.62
N SER A 137 -12.50 -9.15 -20.92
CA SER A 137 -12.56 -10.17 -21.96
C SER A 137 -11.26 -10.97 -22.11
N ALA A 138 -10.07 -10.35 -22.01
CA ALA A 138 -8.83 -11.12 -22.19
C ALA A 138 -8.18 -11.61 -20.90
N THR A 139 -8.66 -11.19 -19.73
CA THR A 139 -8.28 -11.84 -18.46
C THR A 139 -8.97 -13.19 -18.26
N ILE A 140 -10.05 -13.47 -19.01
CA ILE A 140 -10.77 -14.74 -18.93
C ILE A 140 -10.17 -15.74 -19.91
N VAL A 141 -9.50 -16.75 -19.36
CA VAL A 141 -8.76 -17.78 -20.12
C VAL A 141 -9.69 -18.83 -20.75
N GLY A 142 -9.20 -19.50 -21.81
CA GLY A 142 -9.91 -20.60 -22.48
C GLY A 142 -10.17 -21.82 -21.58
N GLY A 143 -11.10 -22.69 -21.99
CA GLY A 143 -11.46 -23.91 -21.26
C GLY A 143 -12.69 -23.83 -20.37
N MET A 144 -13.25 -22.63 -20.15
CA MET A 144 -14.53 -22.45 -19.45
C MET A 144 -15.72 -22.65 -20.40
N GLY A 145 -16.78 -23.29 -19.90
CA GLY A 145 -18.09 -23.32 -20.57
C GLY A 145 -18.70 -21.91 -20.69
N GLU A 146 -19.58 -21.71 -21.66
CA GLU A 146 -20.14 -20.40 -22.01
C GLU A 146 -20.80 -19.67 -20.83
N LYS A 147 -21.63 -20.39 -20.04
CA LYS A 147 -22.28 -19.83 -18.84
C LYS A 147 -21.27 -19.35 -17.79
N ALA A 148 -20.21 -20.12 -17.56
CA ALA A 148 -19.17 -19.77 -16.60
C ALA A 148 -18.35 -18.55 -17.08
N ARG A 149 -18.06 -18.49 -18.39
CA ARG A 149 -17.41 -17.33 -19.01
C ARG A 149 -18.26 -16.07 -18.85
N GLN A 150 -19.55 -16.13 -19.16
CA GLN A 150 -20.47 -14.99 -19.01
C GLN A 150 -20.56 -14.51 -17.56
N ALA A 151 -20.68 -15.43 -16.60
CA ALA A 151 -20.71 -15.08 -15.17
C ALA A 151 -19.42 -14.38 -14.74
N LYS A 152 -18.24 -14.89 -15.15
CA LYS A 152 -16.95 -14.30 -14.83
C LYS A 152 -16.74 -12.92 -15.47
N THR A 153 -17.19 -12.75 -16.71
CA THR A 153 -17.15 -11.44 -17.38
C THR A 153 -17.98 -10.41 -16.63
N LYS A 154 -19.20 -10.79 -16.23
CA LYS A 154 -20.08 -9.90 -15.47
C LYS A 154 -19.46 -9.51 -14.13
N GLU A 155 -18.95 -10.48 -13.37
CA GLU A 155 -18.25 -10.24 -12.10
C GLU A 155 -17.07 -9.27 -12.27
N CYS A 156 -16.26 -9.44 -13.33
CA CYS A 156 -15.15 -8.54 -13.62
C CYS A 156 -15.62 -7.11 -13.92
N LEU A 157 -16.66 -6.94 -14.75
CA LEU A 157 -17.22 -5.63 -15.08
C LEU A 157 -17.81 -4.92 -13.86
N ASP A 158 -18.54 -5.66 -13.03
CA ASP A 158 -19.13 -5.14 -11.80
C ASP A 158 -18.03 -4.65 -10.83
N ASN A 159 -16.94 -5.41 -10.70
CA ASN A 159 -15.77 -5.02 -9.91
C ASN A 159 -15.07 -3.77 -10.47
N GLU A 160 -14.87 -3.69 -11.78
CA GLU A 160 -14.24 -2.54 -12.42
C GLU A 160 -15.06 -1.25 -12.24
N GLU A 161 -16.38 -1.33 -12.37
CA GLU A 161 -17.28 -0.20 -12.15
C GLU A 161 -17.30 0.22 -10.67
N MET A 162 -17.26 -0.73 -9.73
CA MET A 162 -17.11 -0.42 -8.31
C MET A 162 -15.79 0.33 -8.04
N LEU A 163 -14.67 -0.16 -8.57
CA LEU A 163 -13.36 0.45 -8.40
C LEU A 163 -13.30 1.87 -8.98
N LYS A 164 -13.89 2.06 -10.16
CA LYS A 164 -14.05 3.39 -10.76
C LYS A 164 -14.76 4.36 -9.81
N ARG A 165 -15.89 3.93 -9.20
CA ARG A 165 -16.65 4.77 -8.25
C ARG A 165 -15.88 5.07 -6.97
N GLN A 166 -15.01 4.17 -6.52
CA GLN A 166 -14.13 4.43 -5.36
C GLN A 166 -13.01 5.42 -5.69
N LEU A 167 -12.51 5.43 -6.93
CA LEU A 167 -11.40 6.28 -7.34
C LEU A 167 -11.81 7.71 -7.69
N GLN A 168 -13.03 7.93 -8.19
CA GLN A 168 -13.50 9.26 -8.57
C GLN A 168 -13.49 10.29 -7.42
N PRO A 169 -14.00 10.00 -6.22
CA PRO A 169 -14.05 10.98 -5.13
C PRO A 169 -12.68 11.43 -4.63
N ILE A 170 -11.68 10.55 -4.75
CA ILE A 170 -10.32 10.75 -4.24
C ILE A 170 -9.37 11.29 -5.32
N TRP A 171 -9.89 11.59 -6.51
CA TRP A 171 -9.05 11.97 -7.64
C TRP A 171 -8.36 13.34 -7.47
N SER A 172 -8.83 14.17 -6.54
CA SER A 172 -8.19 15.45 -6.16
C SER A 172 -6.77 15.31 -5.61
N VAL A 173 -6.43 14.18 -4.99
CA VAL A 173 -5.07 13.94 -4.46
C VAL A 173 -4.15 13.30 -5.49
N VAL A 174 -4.68 13.00 -6.67
CA VAL A 174 -3.94 12.42 -7.78
C VAL A 174 -3.50 13.55 -8.69
N ASP A 175 -2.23 13.94 -8.59
CA ASP A 175 -1.69 14.94 -9.52
C ASP A 175 -1.50 14.34 -10.94
N LYS A 176 -1.42 15.21 -11.94
CA LYS A 176 -1.22 14.78 -13.33
C LYS A 176 0.07 13.97 -13.52
N LYS A 177 1.13 14.26 -12.76
CA LYS A 177 2.41 13.53 -12.84
C LYS A 177 2.27 12.09 -12.33
N LEU A 178 1.36 11.86 -11.38
CA LEU A 178 1.01 10.56 -10.86
C LEU A 178 0.28 9.75 -11.92
N VAL A 179 -0.67 10.35 -12.63
CA VAL A 179 -1.30 9.75 -13.81
C VAL A 179 -0.21 9.41 -14.85
N ASP A 180 0.65 10.37 -15.18
CA ASP A 180 1.73 10.16 -16.15
C ASP A 180 2.80 9.15 -15.68
N PHE A 181 2.88 8.82 -14.39
CA PHE A 181 3.76 7.78 -13.86
C PHE A 181 3.07 6.41 -13.78
N CYS A 182 1.80 6.39 -13.37
CA CYS A 182 1.00 5.18 -13.29
C CYS A 182 0.66 4.65 -14.68
N MET A 183 0.35 5.55 -15.62
CA MET A 183 -0.20 5.19 -16.93
C MET A 183 0.81 4.54 -17.90
N PRO A 184 2.12 4.90 -17.98
CA PRO A 184 3.10 4.21 -18.83
C PRO A 184 3.28 2.74 -18.50
N LEU A 185 3.27 2.39 -17.20
CA LEU A 185 3.25 1.00 -16.75
C LEU A 185 1.99 0.27 -17.22
N LEU A 186 0.90 1.00 -17.43
CA LEU A 186 -0.33 0.47 -17.97
C LEU A 186 -0.32 0.46 -19.51
N PHE A 187 0.30 1.43 -20.21
CA PHE A 187 0.28 1.57 -21.68
C PHE A 187 1.06 0.48 -22.43
N HIS A 188 1.98 -0.22 -21.77
CA HIS A 188 2.62 -1.42 -22.33
C HIS A 188 1.74 -2.67 -22.26
N ILE A 189 0.66 -2.63 -21.47
CA ILE A 189 -0.36 -3.66 -21.40
C ILE A 189 -1.53 -3.14 -22.24
N LYS A 190 -1.90 -3.82 -23.33
CA LYS A 190 -3.02 -3.38 -24.20
C LYS A 190 -4.38 -3.31 -23.48
N GLN A 191 -4.42 -3.66 -22.19
CA GLN A 191 -5.61 -3.79 -21.38
C GLN A 191 -5.38 -3.25 -19.97
N HIS A 192 -5.96 -2.09 -19.72
CA HIS A 192 -5.84 -1.36 -18.47
C HIS A 192 -7.07 -1.63 -17.61
N SER A 193 -6.90 -1.71 -16.29
CA SER A 193 -7.99 -1.92 -15.34
C SER A 193 -7.99 -0.88 -14.23
N TYR A 194 -9.18 -0.54 -13.72
CA TYR A 194 -9.32 0.32 -12.55
C TYR A 194 -8.67 -0.32 -11.32
N LYS A 195 -8.54 -1.64 -11.28
CA LYS A 195 -7.74 -2.33 -10.24
C LYS A 195 -6.27 -1.90 -10.26
N MET A 196 -5.64 -1.87 -11.43
CA MET A 196 -4.24 -1.44 -11.50
C MET A 196 -4.09 0.05 -11.16
N LEU A 197 -5.02 0.88 -11.61
CA LEU A 197 -5.06 2.30 -11.24
C LEU A 197 -5.21 2.47 -9.72
N GLN A 198 -6.10 1.70 -9.07
CA GLN A 198 -6.30 1.71 -7.63
C GLN A 198 -5.00 1.43 -6.88
N MET A 199 -4.26 0.39 -7.30
CA MET A 199 -2.99 0.04 -6.65
C MET A 199 -1.95 1.16 -6.73
N CYS A 200 -1.93 1.89 -7.84
CA CYS A 200 -1.03 3.03 -8.01
C CYS A 200 -1.47 4.25 -7.16
N VAL A 201 -2.76 4.59 -7.20
CA VAL A 201 -3.32 5.67 -6.38
C VAL A 201 -3.17 5.35 -4.89
N ALA A 202 -3.32 4.10 -4.48
CA ALA A 202 -3.16 3.66 -3.09
C ALA A 202 -1.73 3.85 -2.61
N SER A 203 -0.73 3.48 -3.40
CA SER A 203 0.68 3.74 -3.05
C SER A 203 0.95 5.23 -2.79
N ARG A 204 0.30 6.11 -3.53
CA ARG A 204 0.51 7.55 -3.39
C ARG A 204 -0.27 8.16 -2.24
N LEU A 205 -1.54 7.78 -2.10
CA LEU A 205 -2.35 8.18 -0.96
C LEU A 205 -1.73 7.73 0.36
N GLY A 206 -1.25 6.49 0.43
CA GLY A 206 -0.57 6.00 1.62
C GLY A 206 0.77 6.66 1.89
N ASN A 207 1.53 7.05 0.85
CA ASN A 207 2.75 7.84 1.05
C ASN A 207 2.42 9.24 1.61
N ALA A 208 1.43 9.92 1.03
CA ALA A 208 0.98 11.22 1.52
C ALA A 208 0.49 11.12 2.98
N CYS A 209 -0.21 10.04 3.30
CA CYS A 209 -0.67 9.70 4.63
C CYS A 209 0.49 9.47 5.61
N ILE A 210 1.45 8.63 5.26
CA ILE A 210 2.63 8.30 6.09
C ILE A 210 3.52 9.53 6.28
N LEU A 211 3.76 10.32 5.25
CA LEU A 211 4.61 11.51 5.30
C LEU A 211 3.88 12.74 5.88
N GLY A 212 2.57 12.64 6.13
CA GLY A 212 1.80 13.68 6.83
C GLY A 212 1.27 14.80 5.93
N SER A 213 1.31 14.63 4.61
CA SER A 213 0.64 15.51 3.65
C SER A 213 -0.88 15.32 3.60
N VAL A 214 -1.37 14.19 4.11
CA VAL A 214 -2.80 13.86 4.28
C VAL A 214 -3.03 13.40 5.73
N ASP A 215 -4.08 13.93 6.39
CA ASP A 215 -4.47 13.48 7.73
C ASP A 215 -5.15 12.11 7.61
N CYS A 216 -4.62 11.13 8.36
CA CYS A 216 -5.12 9.77 8.40
C CYS A 216 -5.20 9.27 9.83
N LYS A 217 -6.35 8.75 10.23
CA LYS A 217 -6.57 8.21 11.57
C LYS A 217 -7.36 6.91 11.50
N PHE A 218 -7.12 6.02 12.45
CA PHE A 218 -8.02 4.90 12.66
C PHE A 218 -9.38 5.45 13.13
N LYS A 219 -10.47 4.91 12.59
CA LYS A 219 -11.81 5.23 13.08
C LYS A 219 -11.92 4.73 14.52
N SER A 220 -12.19 5.66 15.44
CA SER A 220 -12.48 5.39 16.85
C SER A 220 -13.89 4.85 17.02
#